data_AF-A0A401U961-F1
#
_entry.id   AF-A0A401U961-F1
#
_cell.length_a   1.000
_cell.length_b   1.000
_cell.length_c   1.000
_cell.angle_alpha   90.00
_cell.angle_beta   90.00
_cell.angle_gamma   90.00
#
_symmetry.space_group_name_H-M   'P 1'
#
loop_
_entity.id
_entity.type
_entity.pdbx_description
1 polymer ?
#
loop_
_entity_poly.entity_id
_entity_poly.type
_entity_poly.pdbx_seq_one_letter_code
_entity_poly.pdbx_strand_id
1 'polypeptide(L)' 'MTGEQSIQCPVCQTPILIEYKALIQGMRFTCGNCKASIGIASEAISVAKETMKKYDELKTQFRDGKKVNK' A
#
# COMPACT_ATOMS: atom_id res chain seq x y z
N MET A 1 1.22 1.18 15.37
CA MET A 1 1.71 2.05 14.28
C MET A 1 0.63 2.10 13.22
N THR A 2 -0.32 3.03 13.36
CA THR A 2 -1.37 3.28 12.37
C THR A 2 -0.72 3.85 11.10
N GLY A 3 -0.89 3.17 9.97
CA GLY A 3 -0.20 3.45 8.70
C GLY A 3 -0.93 4.51 7.86
N GLU A 4 -1.28 5.62 8.51
CA GLU A 4 -1.94 6.76 7.87
C GLU A 4 -0.87 7.55 7.12
N GLN A 5 -0.98 7.55 5.79
CA GLN A 5 -0.06 8.23 4.89
C GLN A 5 -0.82 9.34 4.18
N SER A 6 -0.24 10.52 4.03
CA SER A 6 -0.84 11.60 3.24
C SER A 6 -0.13 11.70 1.89
N ILE A 7 -0.90 11.80 0.82
CA ILE A 7 -0.39 12.05 -0.53
C ILE A 7 -0.97 13.35 -1.07
N GLN A 8 -0.20 14.08 -1.88
CA GLN A 8 -0.68 15.28 -2.53
C GLN A 8 -1.57 14.92 -3.73
N CYS A 9 -2.76 15.51 -3.82
CA CYS A 9 -3.61 15.35 -4.99
C CYS A 9 -2.90 15.91 -6.25
N PRO A 10 -2.80 15.16 -7.36
CA PRO A 10 -2.14 15.65 -8.57
C PRO A 10 -2.88 16.78 -9.30
N VAL A 11 -4.16 17.00 -8.98
CA VAL A 11 -5.01 18.01 -9.63
C VAL A 11 -4.98 19.33 -8.87
N CYS A 12 -5.17 19.28 -7.54
CA CYS A 12 -5.37 20.48 -6.72
C CYS A 12 -4.39 20.58 -5.53
N GLN A 13 -3.40 19.68 -5.45
CA GLN A 13 -2.39 19.63 -4.38
C GLN A 13 -2.96 19.57 -2.96
N THR A 14 -4.23 19.20 -2.82
CA THR A 14 -4.85 19.00 -1.52
C THR A 14 -4.36 17.68 -0.93
N PRO A 15 -3.94 17.64 0.35
CA PRO A 15 -3.50 16.41 0.98
C PRO A 15 -4.67 15.44 1.13
N ILE A 16 -4.45 14.20 0.71
CA ILE A 16 -5.41 13.10 0.81
C ILE A 16 -4.85 12.09 1.79
N LEU A 17 -5.59 11.85 2.86
CA LEU A 17 -5.30 10.78 3.82
C LEU A 17 -5.64 9.44 3.15
N ILE A 18 -4.63 8.58 3.05
CA ILE A 18 -4.75 7.24 2.51
C ILE A 18 -4.27 6.22 3.54
N GLU A 19 -4.93 5.06 3.54
CA GLU A 19 -4.45 3.90 4.28
C GLU A 19 -3.69 2.99 3.30
N TYR A 20 -2.38 2.83 3.53
CA TYR A 20 -1.50 2.12 2.60
C TYR A 20 -1.93 0.68 2.31
N LYS A 21 -2.44 -0.03 3.34
CA LYS A 21 -2.92 -1.41 3.19
C LYS A 21 -4.14 -1.47 2.27
N ALA A 22 -5.11 -0.59 2.51
CA ALA A 22 -6.28 -0.45 1.66
C ALA A 22 -5.92 -0.12 0.22
N LEU A 23 -4.95 0.78 0.01
CA LEU A 23 -4.47 1.16 -1.31
C LEU A 23 -3.90 -0.06 -2.08
N ILE A 24 -3.07 -0.87 -1.44
CA ILE A 24 -2.50 -2.09 -2.04
C ILE A 24 -3.55 -3.18 -2.26
N GLN A 25 -4.61 -3.19 -1.45
CA GLN A 25 -5.77 -4.05 -1.67
C GLN A 25 -6.65 -3.58 -2.84
N GLY A 26 -6.33 -2.45 -3.46
CA GLY A 26 -7.03 -1.91 -4.62
C GLY A 26 -8.12 -0.88 -4.26
N MET A 27 -8.19 -0.42 -3.01
CA MET A 27 -9.07 0.69 -2.67
C MET A 27 -8.63 1.97 -3.39
N ARG A 28 -9.64 2.73 -3.83
CA ARG A 28 -9.45 4.05 -4.43
C ARG A 28 -9.88 5.11 -3.43
N PHE A 29 -9.11 6.18 -3.38
CA PHE A 29 -9.34 7.33 -2.52
C PHE A 29 -9.76 8.52 -3.36
N THR A 30 -10.81 9.22 -2.92
CA THR A 30 -11.31 10.38 -3.64
C THR A 30 -10.88 11.65 -2.91
N CYS A 31 -10.35 12.61 -3.65
CA CYS A 31 -10.02 13.93 -3.12
C CYS A 31 -11.30 14.66 -2.70
N GLY A 32 -11.38 15.11 -1.45
CA GLY A 32 -12.53 15.86 -0.95
C GLY A 32 -12.73 17.24 -1.59
N ASN A 33 -11.69 17.79 -2.23
CA ASN A 33 -11.72 19.13 -2.83
C ASN A 33 -12.09 19.10 -4.33
N CYS A 34 -11.29 18.39 -5.15
CA CYS A 34 -11.50 18.34 -6.60
C CYS A 34 -12.25 17.10 -7.10
N LYS A 35 -12.60 16.16 -6.21
CA LYS A 35 -13.24 14.87 -6.53
C LYS A 35 -12.43 13.95 -7.45
N ALA A 36 -11.13 14.20 -7.62
CA ALA A 36 -10.24 13.28 -8.32
C ALA A 36 -10.14 11.94 -7.57
N SER A 37 -10.15 10.82 -8.29
CA SER A 37 -9.96 9.48 -7.71
C SER A 37 -8.52 9.01 -7.93
N ILE A 38 -7.87 8.58 -6.85
CA ILE A 38 -6.50 8.08 -6.82
C ILE A 38 -6.53 6.61 -6.39
N GLY A 39 -5.84 5.76 -7.11
CA GLY A 39 -5.66 4.35 -6.76
C GLY A 39 -4.39 3.81 -7.40
N ILE A 40 -3.94 2.65 -6.93
CA ILE A 40 -2.86 1.92 -7.59
C ILE A 40 -3.38 1.35 -8.91
N ALA A 41 -2.58 1.46 -9.96
CA ALA A 41 -2.88 0.86 -11.25
C ALA A 41 -3.12 -0.65 -11.11
N SER A 42 -4.13 -1.19 -11.79
CA SER A 42 -4.55 -2.58 -11.63
C SER A 42 -3.41 -3.59 -11.81
N GLU A 43 -2.49 -3.32 -12.74
CA GLU A 43 -1.28 -4.14 -12.96
C GLU A 43 -0.32 -4.13 -11.77
N ALA A 44 -0.18 -2.98 -11.10
CA ALA A 44 0.68 -2.84 -9.93
C ALA A 44 0.07 -3.46 -8.66
N ILE A 45 -1.25 -3.66 -8.59
CA ILE A 45 -1.92 -4.32 -7.45
C ILE A 45 -1.42 -5.76 -7.29
N SER A 46 -1.35 -6.52 -8.38
CA SER A 46 -0.91 -7.92 -8.36
C SER A 46 0.53 -8.05 -7.85
N VAL A 47 1.42 -7.19 -8.36
CA VAL A 47 2.84 -7.16 -7.95
C VAL A 47 2.96 -6.76 -6.49
N ALA A 48 2.32 -5.66 -6.07
CA ALA A 48 2.38 -5.17 -4.70
C ALA A 48 1.83 -6.20 -3.69
N LYS A 49 0.74 -6.89 -4.04
CA LYS A 49 0.15 -7.95 -3.21
C LYS A 49 1.08 -9.16 -3.07
N GLU A 50 1.72 -9.60 -4.16
CA GLU A 50 2.69 -10.69 -4.12
C GLU A 50 3.93 -10.30 -3.28
N THR A 51 4.49 -9.11 -3.50
CA THR A 51 5.65 -8.63 -2.76
C THR A 51 5.34 -8.49 -1.27
N MET A 52 4.17 -7.97 -0.89
CA MET A 52 3.74 -7.91 0.51
C MET A 52 3.60 -9.28 1.14
N LYS A 53 3.04 -10.25 0.41
CA LYS A 53 2.90 -11.62 0.89
C LYS A 53 4.28 -12.24 1.16
N LYS A 54 5.19 -12.15 0.17
CA LYS A 54 6.58 -12.62 0.31
C LYS A 54 7.30 -11.91 1.46
N TYR A 55 7.08 -10.62 1.64
CA TYR A 55 7.66 -9.85 2.74
C TYR A 55 7.15 -10.31 4.11
N ASP A 56 5.85 -10.60 4.25
CA ASP A 56 5.29 -11.12 5.50
C ASP A 56 5.78 -12.54 5.82
N GLU A 57 5.89 -13.39 4.79
CA GLU A 57 6.51 -14.72 4.89
C GLU A 57 7.96 -14.62 5.35
N LEU A 58 8.77 -13.75 4.73
CA LEU A 58 10.16 -13.48 5.13
C LEU A 58 10.22 -12.95 6.57
N LYS A 59 9.40 -11.96 6.91
CA LYS A 59 9.37 -11.37 8.25
C LYS A 59 9.06 -12.43 9.32
N THR A 60 8.18 -13.38 9.03
CA THR A 60 7.90 -14.51 9.91
C THR A 60 9.11 -15.44 10.03
N GLN A 61 9.78 -15.76 8.92
CA GLN A 61 11.03 -16.56 8.92
C GLN A 61 12.18 -15.90 9.71
N PHE A 62 12.27 -14.57 9.70
CA PHE A 62 13.29 -13.84 10.46
C PHE A 62 12.91 -13.60 11.93
N ARG A 63 11.61 -13.46 12.24
CA ARG A 63 11.12 -13.25 13.61
C ARG A 63 11.17 -14.54 14.44
N ASP A 64 10.98 -15.69 13.81
CA ASP A 64 11.18 -17.01 14.38
C ASP A 64 12.50 -17.58 13.83
N GLY A 65 13.63 -17.26 14.48
CA GLY A 65 15.00 -17.51 13.99
C GLY A 65 15.35 -18.95 13.55
N LYS A 66 14.83 -19.39 12.41
CA LYS A 66 15.21 -20.62 11.72
C LYS A 66 15.99 -20.26 10.47
N LYS A 67 17.31 -20.44 10.56
CA LYS A 67 18.20 -20.56 9.40
C LYS A 67 17.64 -21.64 8.46
N VAL A 68 17.10 -21.25 7.30
CA VAL A 68 16.88 -22.18 6.19
C VAL A 68 18.14 -22.15 5.33
N ASN A 69 18.90 -23.22 5.43
CA ASN A 69 19.98 -23.57 4.53
C ASN A 69 19.36 -24.21 3.28
N LYS A 70 19.63 -23.69 2.09
CA LYS A 70 19.55 -24.46 0.84
C LYS A 70 20.54 -23.93 -0.19
#